data_AF-A0A3B9U995-F1
#
_entry.id   AF-A0A3B9U995-F1
#
_cell.length_a   1.000
_cell.length_b   1.000
_cell.length_c   1.000
_cell.angle_alpha   90.00
_cell.angle_beta   90.00
_cell.angle_gamma   90.00
#
_symmetry.space_group_name_H-M   'P 1'
#
loop_
_entity.id
_entity.type
_entity.pdbx_description
1 polymer ?
#
loop_
_entity_poly.entity_id
_entity_poly.type
_entity_poly.pdbx_seq_one_letter_code
_entity_poly.pdbx_strand_id
1 'polypeptide(L)'
;MKIPEQFDPIRPFEPDELPDVFDRLLQNEQFSSVLAYLYPDVPKEALAAKMHACKDNLDFQKTFCYGFLVQLLARLSKGCDIDIASLDTDSRYTFISNHRDIVLDSALLDKLLIDAGFNTTCEIAIGDNLLKLPWVKDLVRVNKSFIVERALSMREMLMASKRLSEYMHFVIAEKNDNVWIAQREGRAKDSNDRTQEAILKMMVMGGEGSIIDRLKQLHLVPLAISYEYDPCDYLKAAELQARRDNPSWQKGPMDDVTSMQTGIMGYKGHIHYQCADCIDSYLDTIPADTPKTELFRLIADHIDQQIFAGYRLYPNN
;
A
#
# COMPACT_ATOMS: atom_id res chain seq x y z
N MET A 1 16.52 8.70 13.69
CA MET A 1 15.59 8.70 14.84
C MET A 1 15.45 7.26 15.30
N LYS A 2 15.36 6.96 16.61
CA LYS A 2 15.06 5.59 17.06
C LYS A 2 13.54 5.43 17.13
N ILE A 3 12.97 4.49 16.38
CA ILE A 3 11.54 4.21 16.44
C ILE A 3 11.19 3.55 17.78
N PRO A 4 10.06 3.92 18.43
CA PRO A 4 9.61 3.27 19.64
C PRO A 4 9.43 1.75 19.50
N GLU A 5 9.97 0.99 20.46
CA GLU A 5 9.97 -0.49 20.46
C GLU A 5 8.57 -1.10 20.38
N GLN A 6 7.54 -0.36 20.80
CA GLN A 6 6.15 -0.80 20.65
C GLN A 6 5.73 -1.07 19.20
N PHE A 7 6.42 -0.48 18.22
CA PHE A 7 6.16 -0.64 16.80
C PHE A 7 6.97 -1.75 16.13
N ASP A 8 8.00 -2.31 16.79
CA ASP A 8 8.89 -3.36 16.25
C ASP A 8 8.16 -4.54 15.58
N PRO A 9 7.00 -5.02 16.10
CA PRO A 9 6.29 -6.14 15.48
C PRO A 9 5.72 -5.83 14.09
N ILE A 10 5.47 -4.54 13.78
CA ILE A 10 4.76 -4.12 12.57
C ILE A 10 5.58 -3.25 11.63
N ARG A 11 6.53 -2.44 12.12
CA ARG A 11 7.24 -1.42 11.33
C ARG A 11 8.18 -2.01 10.26
N PRO A 12 8.60 -1.23 9.25
CA PRO A 12 9.76 -1.53 8.40
C PRO A 12 11.03 -1.74 9.21
N PHE A 13 12.02 -2.41 8.62
CA PHE A 13 13.35 -2.49 9.22
C PHE A 13 14.04 -1.13 9.17
N GLU A 14 14.75 -0.79 10.25
CA GLU A 14 15.57 0.40 10.36
C GLU A 14 16.95 0.19 9.69
N PRO A 15 17.66 1.27 9.31
CA PRO A 15 18.95 1.19 8.64
C PRO A 15 20.00 0.26 9.29
N ASP A 16 20.05 0.20 10.62
CA ASP A 16 20.98 -0.64 11.36
C ASP A 16 20.61 -2.13 11.35
N GLU A 17 19.34 -2.46 11.06
CA GLU A 17 18.85 -3.83 10.94
C GLU A 17 19.05 -4.39 9.51
N LEU A 18 19.16 -3.52 8.50
CA LEU A 18 19.19 -3.91 7.09
C LEU A 18 20.31 -4.88 6.71
N PRO A 19 21.58 -4.73 7.15
CA PRO A 19 22.64 -5.66 6.79
C PRO A 19 22.33 -7.11 7.17
N ASP A 20 21.87 -7.34 8.40
CA ASP A 20 21.51 -8.68 8.89
C ASP A 20 20.30 -9.24 8.13
N VAL A 21 19.35 -8.39 7.74
CA VAL A 21 18.19 -8.78 6.94
C VAL A 21 18.62 -9.18 5.52
N PHE A 22 19.53 -8.42 4.91
CA PHE A 22 20.07 -8.73 3.58
C PHE A 22 20.79 -10.08 3.57
N ASP A 23 21.59 -10.38 4.58
CA ASP A 23 22.24 -11.69 4.71
C ASP A 23 21.21 -12.83 4.78
N ARG A 24 20.16 -12.68 5.59
CA ARG A 24 19.09 -13.69 5.68
C ARG A 24 18.35 -13.86 4.36
N LEU A 25 18.04 -12.76 3.66
CA LEU A 25 17.40 -12.79 2.35
C LEU A 25 18.29 -13.52 1.33
N LEU A 26 19.57 -13.16 1.25
CA LEU A 26 20.53 -13.76 0.32
C LEU A 26 20.83 -15.23 0.61
N GLN A 27 20.68 -15.69 1.85
CA GLN A 27 20.78 -17.11 2.22
C GLN A 27 19.54 -17.91 1.81
N ASN A 28 18.40 -17.26 1.56
CA ASN A 28 17.19 -17.94 1.12
C ASN A 28 17.28 -18.31 -0.38
N GLU A 29 17.13 -19.61 -0.69
CA GLU A 29 17.22 -20.13 -2.06
C GLU A 29 16.11 -19.62 -2.99
N GLN A 30 14.88 -19.46 -2.47
CA GLN A 30 13.76 -18.95 -3.26
C GLN A 30 13.98 -17.48 -3.62
N PHE A 31 14.38 -16.66 -2.65
CA PHE A 31 14.72 -15.26 -2.88
C PHE A 31 15.89 -15.12 -3.87
N SER A 32 16.95 -15.93 -3.69
CA SER A 32 18.09 -15.96 -4.63
C SER A 32 17.66 -16.29 -6.06
N SER A 33 16.71 -17.23 -6.22
CA SER A 33 16.16 -17.60 -7.53
C SER A 33 15.35 -16.46 -8.16
N VAL A 34 14.58 -15.73 -7.36
CA VAL A 34 13.86 -14.53 -7.82
C VAL A 34 14.84 -13.44 -8.25
N LEU A 35 15.88 -13.16 -7.46
CA LEU A 35 16.92 -12.20 -7.83
C LEU A 35 17.63 -12.58 -9.13
N ALA A 36 18.01 -13.85 -9.30
CA ALA A 36 18.63 -14.34 -10.52
C ALA A 36 17.70 -14.22 -11.74
N TYR A 37 16.39 -14.41 -11.56
CA TYR A 37 15.41 -14.20 -12.64
C TYR A 37 15.28 -12.71 -13.03
N LEU A 38 15.30 -11.81 -12.04
CA LEU A 38 15.19 -10.37 -12.28
C LEU A 38 16.48 -9.75 -12.83
N TYR A 39 17.63 -10.33 -12.49
CA TYR A 39 18.96 -9.87 -12.85
C TYR A 39 19.81 -11.01 -13.43
N PRO A 40 19.43 -11.58 -14.59
CA PRO A 40 20.04 -12.81 -15.13
C PRO A 40 21.54 -12.68 -15.44
N ASP A 41 21.99 -11.46 -15.74
CA ASP A 41 23.38 -11.17 -16.12
C ASP A 41 24.22 -10.61 -14.96
N VAL A 42 23.70 -10.60 -13.73
CA VAL A 42 24.40 -10.05 -12.56
C VAL A 42 24.73 -11.17 -11.56
N PRO A 43 26.02 -11.40 -11.24
CA PRO A 43 26.42 -12.38 -10.23
C PRO A 43 25.79 -12.10 -8.86
N LYS A 44 25.47 -13.15 -8.11
CA LYS A 44 24.85 -13.04 -6.78
C LYS A 44 25.68 -12.20 -5.83
N GLU A 45 27.01 -12.31 -5.88
CA GLU A 45 27.95 -11.57 -5.05
C GLU A 45 27.90 -10.07 -5.35
N ALA A 46 27.70 -9.69 -6.61
CA ALA A 46 27.53 -8.31 -7.01
C ALA A 46 26.16 -7.75 -6.56
N LEU A 47 25.09 -8.55 -6.64
CA LEU A 47 23.79 -8.18 -6.08
C LEU A 47 23.85 -8.03 -4.56
N ALA A 48 24.54 -8.94 -3.88
CA ALA A 48 24.76 -8.87 -2.44
C ALA A 48 25.52 -7.59 -2.05
N ALA A 49 26.65 -7.31 -2.70
CA ALA A 49 27.40 -6.08 -2.47
C ALA A 49 26.55 -4.82 -2.73
N LYS A 50 25.68 -4.85 -3.76
CA LYS A 50 24.74 -3.76 -4.07
C LYS A 50 23.65 -3.62 -2.99
N MET A 51 23.13 -4.72 -2.43
CA MET A 51 22.20 -4.69 -1.30
C MET A 51 22.86 -4.06 -0.08
N HIS A 52 24.04 -4.54 0.33
CA HIS A 52 24.78 -3.99 1.48
C HIS A 52 25.28 -2.54 1.30
N ALA A 53 25.31 -2.04 0.06
CA ALA A 53 25.60 -0.63 -0.21
C ALA A 53 24.39 0.30 0.00
N CYS A 54 23.17 -0.24 0.11
CA CYS A 54 21.97 0.55 0.40
C CYS A 54 21.98 0.98 1.86
N LYS A 55 21.87 2.29 2.12
CA LYS A 55 21.96 2.83 3.50
C LYS A 55 20.64 2.75 4.24
N ASP A 56 19.54 2.78 3.51
CA ASP A 56 18.18 2.74 4.05
C ASP A 56 17.22 2.06 3.05
N ASN A 57 15.95 1.98 3.44
CA ASN A 57 14.89 1.36 2.66
C ASN A 57 14.62 2.09 1.35
N LEU A 58 14.78 3.42 1.31
CA LEU A 58 14.56 4.22 0.10
C LEU A 58 15.68 4.00 -0.91
N ASP A 59 16.94 3.93 -0.46
CA ASP A 59 18.08 3.53 -1.27
C ASP A 59 17.86 2.15 -1.87
N PHE A 60 17.36 1.18 -1.08
CA PHE A 60 17.00 -0.14 -1.59
C PHE A 60 15.91 -0.07 -2.68
N GLN A 61 14.83 0.68 -2.44
CA GLN A 61 13.76 0.89 -3.41
C GLN A 61 14.26 1.50 -4.72
N LYS A 62 15.08 2.55 -4.65
CA LYS A 62 15.69 3.19 -5.84
C LYS A 62 16.63 2.23 -6.57
N THR A 63 17.37 1.41 -5.82
CA THR A 63 18.43 0.54 -6.35
C THR A 63 17.90 -0.72 -7.02
N PHE A 64 16.79 -1.29 -6.53
CA PHE A 64 16.25 -2.57 -6.96
C PHE A 64 14.81 -2.50 -7.47
N CYS A 65 13.91 -1.79 -6.78
CA CYS A 65 12.49 -1.78 -7.13
C CYS A 65 12.20 -0.83 -8.32
N TYR A 66 12.79 0.37 -8.33
CA TYR A 66 12.54 1.38 -9.35
C TYR A 66 12.87 0.87 -10.76
N GLY A 67 14.09 0.35 -10.95
CA GLY A 67 14.53 -0.18 -12.24
C GLY A 67 13.68 -1.37 -12.72
N PHE A 68 13.29 -2.24 -11.79
CA PHE A 68 12.36 -3.34 -12.08
C PHE A 68 11.02 -2.82 -12.59
N LEU A 69 10.42 -1.85 -11.91
CA LEU A 69 9.12 -1.27 -12.30
C LEU A 69 9.18 -0.55 -13.65
N VAL A 70 10.27 0.17 -13.94
CA VAL A 70 10.49 0.80 -15.25
C VAL A 70 10.49 -0.25 -16.37
N GLN A 71 11.25 -1.34 -16.20
CA GLN A 71 11.29 -2.43 -17.18
C GLN A 71 9.95 -3.17 -17.30
N LEU A 72 9.27 -3.37 -16.17
CA LEU A 72 7.97 -4.02 -16.11
C LEU A 72 6.93 -3.22 -16.91
N LEU A 73 6.85 -1.91 -16.68
CA LEU A 73 5.95 -1.00 -17.41
C LEU A 73 6.28 -0.98 -18.91
N ALA A 74 7.55 -0.85 -19.27
CA ALA A 74 7.98 -0.84 -20.68
C ALA A 74 7.54 -2.12 -21.43
N ARG A 75 7.43 -3.26 -20.74
CA ARG A 75 7.03 -4.54 -21.32
C ARG A 75 5.52 -4.80 -21.26
N LEU A 76 4.85 -4.38 -20.19
CA LEU A 76 3.50 -4.83 -19.84
C LEU A 76 2.46 -3.72 -19.75
N SER A 77 2.80 -2.48 -20.10
CA SER A 77 1.86 -1.37 -20.16
C SER A 77 2.07 -0.52 -21.43
N LYS A 78 1.14 0.40 -21.69
CA LYS A 78 1.28 1.46 -22.71
C LYS A 78 1.76 2.78 -22.10
N GLY A 79 1.73 2.88 -20.78
CA GLY A 79 2.07 4.08 -20.02
C GLY A 79 1.60 3.95 -18.58
N CYS A 80 2.23 4.69 -17.68
CA CYS A 80 1.83 4.84 -16.29
C CYS A 80 2.16 6.27 -15.86
N ASP A 81 1.14 7.04 -15.54
CA ASP A 81 1.27 8.44 -15.13
C ASP A 81 0.49 8.73 -13.86
N ILE A 82 0.83 9.87 -13.25
CA ILE A 82 0.17 10.39 -12.06
C ILE A 82 -0.16 11.86 -12.24
N ASP A 83 -1.33 12.28 -11.76
CA ASP A 83 -1.61 13.66 -11.49
C ASP A 83 -1.55 13.90 -9.97
N ILE A 84 -0.55 14.70 -9.57
CA ILE A 84 -0.32 15.14 -8.18
C ILE A 84 -0.32 16.67 -8.05
N ALA A 85 -0.85 17.39 -9.04
CA ALA A 85 -0.64 18.84 -9.14
C ALA A 85 -1.14 19.63 -7.91
N SER A 86 -2.05 19.05 -7.13
CA SER A 86 -2.59 19.62 -5.89
C SER A 86 -1.73 19.41 -4.64
N LEU A 87 -0.67 18.59 -4.72
CA LEU A 87 0.12 18.18 -3.57
C LEU A 87 1.47 18.89 -3.51
N ASP A 88 1.91 19.17 -2.29
CA ASP A 88 3.25 19.67 -2.02
C ASP A 88 4.21 18.48 -1.81
N THR A 89 5.22 18.36 -2.67
CA THR A 89 6.18 17.26 -2.65
C THR A 89 7.08 17.25 -1.41
N ASP A 90 7.16 18.38 -0.67
CA ASP A 90 7.91 18.47 0.58
C ASP A 90 7.07 18.04 1.81
N SER A 91 5.75 17.96 1.68
CA SER A 91 4.79 17.55 2.71
C SER A 91 4.60 16.03 2.81
N ARG A 92 3.84 15.55 3.81
CA ARG A 92 3.54 14.12 4.03
C ARG A 92 2.06 13.83 4.09
N TYR A 93 1.68 12.74 3.44
CA TYR A 93 0.30 12.37 3.21
C TYR A 93 0.05 10.90 3.51
N THR A 94 -1.19 10.62 3.89
CA THR A 94 -1.73 9.26 3.87
C THR A 94 -2.60 9.09 2.63
N PHE A 95 -2.08 8.39 1.62
CA PHE A 95 -2.81 8.06 0.40
C PHE A 95 -3.83 6.95 0.68
N ILE A 96 -5.12 7.25 0.49
CA ILE A 96 -6.22 6.30 0.61
C ILE A 96 -6.76 6.01 -0.78
N SER A 97 -6.72 4.74 -1.21
CA SER A 97 -7.04 4.40 -2.60
C SER A 97 -8.01 3.23 -2.78
N ASN A 98 -8.67 3.19 -3.93
CA ASN A 98 -9.23 1.94 -4.44
C ASN A 98 -8.09 0.96 -4.76
N HIS A 99 -8.39 -0.34 -4.81
CA HIS A 99 -7.35 -1.36 -4.90
C HIS A 99 -7.62 -2.32 -6.05
N ARG A 100 -6.78 -2.29 -7.09
CA ARG A 100 -6.91 -3.06 -8.34
C ARG A 100 -5.87 -4.17 -8.45
N ASP A 101 -4.64 -3.95 -7.99
CA ASP A 101 -3.56 -4.93 -7.98
C ASP A 101 -3.00 -5.14 -6.57
N ILE A 102 -2.83 -6.38 -6.14
CA ILE A 102 -2.38 -6.72 -4.78
C ILE A 102 -1.00 -6.12 -4.46
N VAL A 103 -0.10 -6.08 -5.45
CA VAL A 103 1.30 -5.71 -5.25
C VAL A 103 1.63 -4.39 -5.94
N LEU A 104 1.15 -4.19 -7.17
CA LEU A 104 1.61 -3.09 -8.00
C LEU A 104 0.95 -1.76 -7.68
N ASP A 105 -0.20 -1.73 -7.00
CA ASP A 105 -0.86 -0.47 -6.69
C ASP A 105 0.04 0.47 -5.87
N SER A 106 0.61 -0.03 -4.78
CA SER A 106 1.54 0.73 -3.94
C SER A 106 2.93 0.82 -4.54
N ALA A 107 3.43 -0.23 -5.21
CA ALA A 107 4.75 -0.21 -5.83
C ALA A 107 4.85 0.83 -6.96
N LEU A 108 3.82 0.94 -7.80
CA LEU A 108 3.78 1.95 -8.85
C LEU A 108 3.57 3.35 -8.28
N LEU A 109 2.78 3.51 -7.20
CA LEU A 109 2.68 4.78 -6.49
C LEU A 109 4.07 5.25 -6.01
N ASP A 110 4.83 4.39 -5.33
CA ASP A 110 6.19 4.72 -4.86
C ASP A 110 7.10 5.20 -6.00
N LYS A 111 7.07 4.50 -7.13
CA LYS A 111 7.81 4.90 -8.34
C LYS A 111 7.37 6.27 -8.85
N LEU A 112 6.06 6.50 -8.90
CA LEU A 112 5.47 7.75 -9.41
C LEU A 112 5.77 8.93 -8.47
N LEU A 113 5.80 8.72 -7.15
CA LEU A 113 6.20 9.75 -6.18
C LEU A 113 7.67 10.14 -6.37
N ILE A 114 8.56 9.17 -6.59
CA ILE A 114 9.98 9.43 -6.89
C ILE A 114 10.10 10.29 -8.16
N ASP A 115 9.39 9.91 -9.24
CA ASP A 115 9.43 10.64 -10.50
C ASP A 115 8.89 12.06 -10.39
N ALA A 116 7.90 12.25 -9.52
CA ALA A 116 7.26 13.53 -9.30
C ALA A 116 8.04 14.44 -8.33
N GLY A 117 9.18 13.97 -7.81
CA GLY A 117 10.10 14.78 -7.00
C GLY A 117 9.90 14.69 -5.49
N PHE A 118 9.05 13.77 -5.00
CA PHE A 118 9.01 13.50 -3.56
C PHE A 118 10.37 12.98 -3.08
N ASN A 119 10.79 13.46 -1.91
CA ASN A 119 12.05 13.02 -1.30
C ASN A 119 11.96 11.62 -0.65
N THR A 120 10.76 11.04 -0.57
CA THR A 120 10.47 9.71 -0.04
C THR A 120 9.29 9.05 -0.77
N THR A 121 9.08 7.77 -0.50
CA THR A 121 7.99 6.90 -0.98
C THR A 121 6.96 6.68 0.13
N CYS A 122 6.07 5.69 0.02
CA CYS A 122 5.15 5.33 1.10
C CYS A 122 5.71 4.25 2.02
N GLU A 123 5.31 4.32 3.28
CA GLU A 123 5.12 3.13 4.10
C GLU A 123 3.78 2.47 3.80
N ILE A 124 3.78 1.16 3.57
CA ILE A 124 2.68 0.45 2.91
C ILE A 124 1.98 -0.46 3.93
N ALA A 125 0.68 -0.23 4.18
CA ALA A 125 -0.11 -1.13 5.01
C ALA A 125 -0.34 -2.47 4.29
N ILE A 126 0.20 -3.57 4.83
CA ILE A 126 0.06 -4.91 4.26
C ILE A 126 -0.51 -5.93 5.26
N GLY A 127 -1.46 -6.74 4.83
CA GLY A 127 -2.02 -7.82 5.66
C GLY A 127 -1.04 -8.98 5.85
N ASP A 128 -0.94 -9.48 7.08
CA ASP A 128 -0.11 -10.65 7.42
C ASP A 128 -0.52 -11.95 6.69
N ASN A 129 -1.75 -12.03 6.19
CA ASN A 129 -2.26 -13.15 5.40
C ASN A 129 -1.45 -13.43 4.12
N LEU A 130 -0.74 -12.42 3.61
CA LEU A 130 0.14 -12.52 2.44
C LEU A 130 1.58 -12.93 2.82
N LEU A 131 1.94 -12.90 4.10
CA LEU A 131 3.32 -13.00 4.60
C LEU A 131 3.65 -14.40 5.16
N LYS A 132 3.19 -15.44 4.45
CA LYS A 132 3.37 -16.85 4.89
C LYS A 132 4.83 -17.32 4.82
N LEU A 133 5.61 -16.78 3.88
CA LEU A 133 7.01 -17.13 3.70
C LEU A 133 7.89 -16.12 4.46
N PRO A 134 8.81 -16.57 5.35
CA PRO A 134 9.63 -15.66 6.15
C PRO A 134 10.41 -14.63 5.34
N TRP A 135 10.97 -15.03 4.19
CA TRP A 135 11.72 -14.11 3.32
C TRP A 135 10.82 -13.05 2.69
N VAL A 136 9.53 -13.36 2.44
CA VAL A 136 8.56 -12.37 1.92
C VAL A 136 8.26 -11.34 3.01
N LYS A 137 8.06 -11.78 4.26
CA LYS A 137 7.90 -10.88 5.41
C LYS A 137 9.11 -9.94 5.55
N ASP A 138 10.32 -10.49 5.42
CA ASP A 138 11.53 -9.68 5.50
C ASP A 138 11.62 -8.67 4.33
N LEU A 139 11.36 -9.13 3.09
CA LEU A 139 11.41 -8.28 1.91
C LEU A 139 10.41 -7.13 1.94
N VAL A 140 9.16 -7.37 2.34
CA VAL A 140 8.15 -6.30 2.38
C VAL A 140 8.51 -5.24 3.42
N ARG A 141 9.12 -5.64 4.56
CA ARG A 141 9.60 -4.72 5.59
C ARG A 141 10.85 -3.95 5.17
N VAL A 142 11.74 -4.56 4.38
CA VAL A 142 12.80 -3.81 3.68
C VAL A 142 12.17 -2.81 2.73
N ASN A 143 11.12 -3.19 2.00
CA ASN A 143 10.36 -2.33 1.10
C ASN A 143 9.29 -1.46 1.80
N LYS A 144 9.61 -0.95 3.00
CA LYS A 144 8.80 0.01 3.77
C LYS A 144 7.38 -0.43 4.14
N SER A 145 7.03 -1.70 4.02
CA SER A 145 5.69 -2.16 4.43
C SER A 145 5.60 -2.31 5.94
N PHE A 146 4.47 -1.88 6.51
CA PHE A 146 4.10 -2.17 7.89
C PHE A 146 2.92 -3.13 7.97
N ILE A 147 2.95 -4.00 8.97
CA ILE A 147 2.10 -5.18 9.03
C ILE A 147 0.78 -4.88 9.74
N VAL A 148 -0.31 -5.19 9.06
CA VAL A 148 -1.66 -5.26 9.60
C VAL A 148 -1.94 -6.71 10.01
N GLU A 149 -1.92 -6.97 11.31
CA GLU A 149 -2.20 -8.30 11.87
C GLU A 149 -3.68 -8.66 11.71
N ARG A 150 -3.97 -9.87 11.25
CA ARG A 150 -5.33 -10.37 11.02
C ARG A 150 -5.61 -11.61 11.87
N ALA A 151 -6.88 -12.03 11.87
CA ALA A 151 -7.35 -13.23 12.58
C ALA A 151 -7.07 -13.23 14.10
N LEU A 152 -7.15 -12.06 14.73
CA LEU A 152 -6.96 -11.86 16.17
C LEU A 152 -8.27 -12.01 16.96
N SER A 153 -8.18 -12.34 18.25
CA SER A 153 -9.33 -12.20 19.15
C SER A 153 -9.76 -10.73 19.23
N MET A 154 -11.00 -10.47 19.63
CA MET A 154 -11.54 -9.10 19.68
C MET A 154 -10.68 -8.13 20.50
N ARG A 155 -10.13 -8.58 21.63
CA ARG A 155 -9.25 -7.76 22.48
C ARG A 155 -7.92 -7.48 21.80
N GLU A 156 -7.31 -8.49 21.21
CA GLU A 156 -6.04 -8.35 20.48
C GLU A 156 -6.22 -7.47 19.25
N MET A 157 -7.32 -7.60 18.52
CA MET A 157 -7.67 -6.76 17.37
C MET A 157 -7.76 -5.28 17.76
N LEU A 158 -8.36 -4.95 18.92
CA LEU A 158 -8.41 -3.57 19.41
C LEU A 158 -7.01 -3.02 19.71
N MET A 159 -6.16 -3.81 20.36
CA MET A 159 -4.79 -3.42 20.68
C MET A 159 -3.94 -3.25 19.41
N ALA A 160 -4.05 -4.17 18.46
CA ALA A 160 -3.38 -4.11 17.16
C ALA A 160 -3.86 -2.89 16.35
N SER A 161 -5.17 -2.62 16.32
CA SER A 161 -5.74 -1.45 15.64
C SER A 161 -5.26 -0.14 16.26
N LYS A 162 -5.17 -0.09 17.59
CA LYS A 162 -4.62 1.08 18.30
C LYS A 162 -3.16 1.29 17.93
N ARG A 163 -2.33 0.24 17.99
CA ARG A 163 -0.91 0.30 17.61
C ARG A 163 -0.73 0.73 16.15
N LEU A 164 -1.56 0.21 15.25
CA LEU A 164 -1.54 0.56 13.83
C LEU A 164 -1.82 2.05 13.62
N SER A 165 -2.85 2.57 14.28
CA SER A 165 -3.19 3.98 14.25
C SER A 165 -2.07 4.85 14.82
N GLU A 166 -1.57 4.54 16.02
CA GLU A 166 -0.44 5.25 16.63
C GLU A 166 0.81 5.24 15.72
N TYR A 167 1.04 4.13 15.01
CA TYR A 167 2.13 4.02 14.06
C TYR A 167 1.93 4.94 12.85
N MET A 168 0.73 4.98 12.26
CA MET A 168 0.44 5.88 11.13
C MET A 168 0.63 7.36 11.51
N HIS A 169 0.17 7.75 12.69
CA HIS A 169 0.40 9.10 13.22
C HIS A 169 1.90 9.39 13.42
N PHE A 170 2.64 8.42 13.96
CA PHE A 170 4.10 8.53 14.13
C PHE A 170 4.83 8.64 12.78
N VAL A 171 4.40 7.90 11.75
CA VAL A 171 5.00 7.96 10.41
C VAL A 171 4.87 9.37 9.82
N ILE A 172 3.67 9.97 9.89
CA ILE A 172 3.42 11.31 9.35
C ILE A 172 4.14 12.38 10.18
N ALA A 173 3.96 12.38 11.51
CA ALA A 173 4.40 13.47 12.37
C ALA A 173 5.89 13.44 12.72
N GLU A 174 6.48 12.24 12.90
CA GLU A 174 7.82 12.09 13.48
C GLU A 174 8.82 11.47 12.49
N LYS A 175 8.44 10.40 11.77
CA LYS A 175 9.31 9.88 10.69
C LYS A 175 9.37 10.81 9.49
N ASN A 176 8.35 11.64 9.32
CA ASN A 176 8.18 12.51 8.16
C ASN A 176 8.25 11.67 6.87
N ASP A 177 7.35 10.68 6.77
CA ASP A 177 7.23 9.75 5.65
C ASP A 177 5.76 9.61 5.20
N ASN A 178 5.52 9.16 3.97
CA ASN A 178 4.15 9.00 3.47
C ASN A 178 3.57 7.65 3.92
N VAL A 179 2.24 7.52 3.90
CA VAL A 179 1.55 6.24 4.13
C VAL A 179 0.68 5.90 2.92
N TRP A 180 0.61 4.63 2.55
CA TRP A 180 -0.41 4.12 1.64
C TRP A 180 -1.29 3.07 2.33
N ILE A 181 -2.60 3.21 2.15
CA ILE A 181 -3.60 2.25 2.62
C ILE A 181 -4.76 2.14 1.63
N ALA A 182 -5.25 0.92 1.40
CA ALA A 182 -6.48 0.72 0.64
C ALA A 182 -7.70 1.21 1.43
N GLN A 183 -8.69 1.79 0.74
CA GLN A 183 -9.93 2.31 1.35
C GLN A 183 -10.81 1.25 2.01
N ARG A 184 -10.47 -0.04 1.83
CA ARG A 184 -11.13 -1.18 2.46
C ARG A 184 -10.18 -2.36 2.62
N GLU A 185 -10.52 -3.27 3.52
CA GLU A 185 -9.78 -4.53 3.62
C GLU A 185 -9.99 -5.38 2.37
N GLY A 186 -8.87 -5.66 1.69
CA GLY A 186 -8.80 -6.50 0.51
C GLY A 186 -9.40 -5.82 -0.73
N ARG A 187 -8.92 -6.26 -1.88
CA ARG A 187 -9.38 -5.78 -3.18
C ARG A 187 -10.82 -6.17 -3.48
N ALA A 188 -11.63 -5.22 -3.96
CA ALA A 188 -12.97 -5.51 -4.47
C ALA A 188 -12.91 -6.49 -5.66
N LYS A 189 -13.83 -7.46 -5.65
CA LYS A 189 -13.95 -8.47 -6.70
C LYS A 189 -14.90 -8.04 -7.81
N ASP A 190 -15.83 -7.15 -7.48
CA ASP A 190 -16.80 -6.52 -8.37
C ASP A 190 -16.35 -5.13 -8.85
N SER A 191 -15.10 -4.76 -8.53
CA SER A 191 -14.50 -3.46 -8.86
C SER A 191 -15.21 -2.24 -8.26
N ASN A 192 -16.12 -2.44 -7.29
CA ASN A 192 -16.84 -1.40 -6.56
C ASN A 192 -16.25 -1.23 -5.16
N ASP A 193 -15.07 -0.63 -5.08
CA ASP A 193 -14.45 -0.27 -3.81
C ASP A 193 -15.23 0.87 -3.15
N ARG A 194 -15.53 0.73 -1.86
CA ARG A 194 -16.11 1.78 -1.01
C ARG A 194 -15.35 1.89 0.29
N THR A 195 -15.17 3.11 0.76
CA THR A 195 -14.41 3.42 1.96
C THR A 195 -15.09 2.80 3.18
N GLN A 196 -14.38 1.92 3.88
CA GLN A 196 -14.89 1.32 5.10
C GLN A 196 -14.73 2.30 6.26
N GLU A 197 -15.83 2.69 6.90
CA GLU A 197 -15.81 3.51 8.13
C GLU A 197 -14.90 2.92 9.22
N ALA A 198 -14.72 1.60 9.24
CA ALA A 198 -13.84 0.91 10.18
C ALA A 198 -12.38 1.38 10.07
N ILE A 199 -11.90 1.73 8.86
CA ILE A 199 -10.54 2.25 8.65
C ILE A 199 -10.42 3.64 9.26
N LEU A 200 -11.42 4.51 9.05
CA LEU A 200 -11.43 5.86 9.66
C LEU A 200 -11.53 5.77 11.19
N LYS A 201 -12.34 4.85 11.72
CA LYS A 201 -12.45 4.57 13.15
C LYS A 201 -11.12 4.08 13.73
N MET A 202 -10.40 3.24 12.99
CA MET A 202 -9.07 2.79 13.36
C MET A 202 -8.10 3.97 13.38
N MET A 203 -8.05 4.79 12.31
CA MET A 203 -7.14 5.94 12.17
C MET A 203 -7.20 6.95 13.32
N VAL A 204 -8.36 7.08 13.99
CA VAL A 204 -8.55 8.00 15.12
C VAL A 204 -8.37 7.37 16.50
N MET A 205 -7.93 6.11 16.58
CA MET A 205 -7.59 5.46 17.86
C MET A 205 -6.31 6.01 18.47
N GLY A 206 -5.36 6.41 17.62
CA GLY A 206 -4.17 7.21 17.92
C GLY A 206 -4.40 8.69 17.65
N GLY A 207 -3.33 9.47 17.73
CA GLY A 207 -3.37 10.93 17.61
C GLY A 207 -4.01 11.64 18.81
N GLU A 208 -3.96 12.96 18.78
CA GLU A 208 -4.44 13.82 19.86
C GLU A 208 -5.59 14.73 19.42
N GLY A 209 -6.39 15.20 20.38
CA GLY A 209 -7.53 16.10 20.10
C GLY A 209 -8.82 15.38 19.72
N SER A 210 -9.70 16.11 19.01
CA SER A 210 -10.99 15.63 18.50
C SER A 210 -10.82 14.63 17.35
N ILE A 211 -11.91 14.02 16.89
CA ILE A 211 -11.88 13.10 15.73
C ILE A 211 -11.35 13.83 14.48
N ILE A 212 -11.77 15.09 14.28
CA ILE A 212 -11.30 15.91 13.17
C ILE A 212 -9.80 16.19 13.29
N ASP A 213 -9.33 16.61 14.48
CA ASP A 213 -7.90 16.91 14.70
C ASP A 213 -7.01 15.70 14.38
N ARG A 214 -7.44 14.50 14.81
CA ARG A 214 -6.72 13.25 14.54
C ARG A 214 -6.71 12.87 13.06
N LEU A 215 -7.79 13.13 12.33
CA LEU A 215 -7.80 12.86 10.88
C LEU A 215 -6.92 13.87 10.12
N LYS A 216 -6.93 15.14 10.54
CA LYS A 216 -6.07 16.18 9.96
C LYS A 216 -4.58 15.90 10.19
N GLN A 217 -4.21 15.31 11.33
CA GLN A 217 -2.83 14.87 11.60
C GLN A 217 -2.31 13.82 10.61
N LEU A 218 -3.20 13.13 9.88
CA LEU A 218 -2.82 12.11 8.91
C LEU A 218 -2.75 12.61 7.46
N HIS A 219 -3.23 13.85 7.19
CA HIS A 219 -3.26 14.47 5.87
C HIS A 219 -3.77 13.51 4.78
N LEU A 220 -5.04 13.09 4.89
CA LEU A 220 -5.60 12.06 4.02
C LEU A 220 -5.79 12.60 2.59
N VAL A 221 -5.20 11.88 1.63
CA VAL A 221 -5.31 12.17 0.19
C VAL A 221 -6.05 11.02 -0.49
N PRO A 222 -7.29 11.23 -0.96
CA PRO A 222 -8.00 10.27 -1.80
C PRO A 222 -7.24 10.07 -3.12
N LEU A 223 -7.00 8.82 -3.49
CA LEU A 223 -6.22 8.43 -4.65
C LEU A 223 -7.02 7.46 -5.52
N ALA A 224 -7.30 7.85 -6.76
CA ALA A 224 -7.90 6.97 -7.75
C ALA A 224 -6.81 6.23 -8.55
N ILE A 225 -6.89 4.91 -8.60
CA ILE A 225 -6.00 4.04 -9.37
C ILE A 225 -6.80 3.38 -10.51
N SER A 226 -6.44 3.72 -11.74
CA SER A 226 -7.16 3.32 -12.96
C SER A 226 -6.25 2.51 -13.88
N TYR A 227 -6.64 1.26 -14.16
CA TYR A 227 -5.96 0.40 -15.14
C TYR A 227 -6.88 0.24 -16.36
N GLU A 228 -6.33 0.35 -17.57
CA GLU A 228 -7.05 -0.01 -18.81
C GLU A 228 -7.42 -1.48 -18.76
N TYR A 229 -6.46 -2.36 -18.44
CA TYR A 229 -6.72 -3.77 -18.19
C TYR A 229 -6.29 -4.13 -16.77
N ASP A 230 -7.20 -4.68 -15.98
CA ASP A 230 -6.83 -5.37 -14.74
C ASP A 230 -6.50 -6.83 -15.05
N PRO A 231 -5.23 -7.24 -14.90
CA PRO A 231 -4.81 -8.60 -15.24
C PRO A 231 -5.56 -9.72 -14.52
N CYS A 232 -6.14 -9.41 -13.36
CA CYS A 232 -6.80 -10.37 -12.50
C CYS A 232 -8.32 -10.42 -12.70
N ASP A 233 -8.91 -9.66 -13.63
CA ASP A 233 -10.37 -9.58 -13.75
C ASP A 233 -11.04 -10.94 -13.91
N TYR A 234 -10.45 -11.84 -14.72
CA TYR A 234 -10.96 -13.19 -14.87
C TYR A 234 -10.87 -14.02 -13.57
N LEU A 235 -9.83 -13.81 -12.75
CA LEU A 235 -9.69 -14.47 -11.45
C LEU A 235 -10.72 -13.95 -10.45
N LYS A 236 -10.99 -12.64 -10.45
CA LYS A 236 -12.05 -12.04 -9.62
C LYS A 236 -13.42 -12.55 -10.02
N ALA A 237 -13.71 -12.61 -11.32
CA ALA A 237 -14.97 -13.12 -11.85
C ALA A 237 -15.16 -14.60 -11.48
N ALA A 238 -14.11 -15.42 -11.61
CA ALA A 238 -14.15 -16.82 -11.21
C ALA A 238 -14.39 -16.98 -9.70
N GLU A 239 -13.76 -16.17 -8.86
CA GLU A 239 -13.99 -16.17 -7.41
C GLU A 239 -15.43 -15.76 -7.06
N LEU A 240 -15.96 -14.70 -7.68
CA LEU A 240 -17.33 -14.26 -7.47
C LEU A 240 -18.34 -15.34 -7.87
N GLN A 241 -18.12 -15.96 -9.03
CA GLN A 241 -18.96 -17.06 -9.49
C GLN A 241 -18.91 -18.24 -8.51
N ALA A 242 -17.71 -18.65 -8.08
CA ALA A 242 -17.56 -19.78 -7.17
C ALA A 242 -18.24 -19.55 -5.82
N ARG A 243 -18.15 -18.33 -5.27
CA ARG A 243 -18.84 -17.93 -4.03
C ARG A 243 -20.36 -17.88 -4.18
N ARG A 244 -20.86 -17.40 -5.32
CA ARG A 244 -22.29 -17.37 -5.64
C ARG A 244 -22.86 -18.78 -5.78
N ASP A 245 -22.15 -19.65 -6.49
CA ASP A 245 -22.61 -20.98 -6.86
C ASP A 245 -22.43 -21.99 -5.70
N ASN A 246 -21.48 -21.75 -4.79
CA ASN A 246 -21.23 -22.57 -3.61
C ASN A 246 -20.99 -21.70 -2.34
N PRO A 247 -21.98 -21.61 -1.42
CA PRO A 247 -21.84 -20.87 -0.16
C PRO A 247 -20.71 -21.36 0.76
N SER A 248 -20.28 -22.61 0.61
CA SER A 248 -19.17 -23.20 1.37
C SER A 248 -17.82 -23.02 0.69
N TRP A 249 -17.75 -22.31 -0.44
CA TRP A 249 -16.50 -22.07 -1.13
C TRP A 249 -15.53 -21.29 -0.22
N GLN A 250 -14.29 -21.77 -0.18
CA GLN A 250 -13.20 -21.12 0.52
C GLN A 250 -12.04 -20.95 -0.44
N LYS A 251 -11.31 -19.86 -0.23
CA LYS A 251 -10.13 -19.53 -0.99
C LYS A 251 -9.05 -20.58 -0.77
N GLY A 252 -8.43 -21.04 -1.85
CA GLY A 252 -7.29 -21.94 -1.82
C GLY A 252 -6.03 -21.27 -1.28
N PRO A 253 -5.05 -22.04 -0.78
CA PRO A 253 -3.81 -21.50 -0.25
C PRO A 253 -2.95 -20.79 -1.30
N MET A 254 -3.15 -21.08 -2.60
CA MET A 254 -2.39 -20.55 -3.73
C MET A 254 -3.08 -19.42 -4.48
N ASP A 255 -4.37 -19.13 -4.22
CA ASP A 255 -5.14 -18.17 -5.01
C ASP A 255 -4.54 -16.75 -4.93
N ASP A 256 -4.00 -16.37 -3.76
CA ASP A 256 -3.28 -15.11 -3.60
C ASP A 256 -1.97 -15.09 -4.37
N VAL A 257 -1.22 -16.19 -4.37
CA VAL A 257 0.04 -16.30 -5.13
C VAL A 257 -0.24 -16.18 -6.62
N THR A 258 -1.26 -16.89 -7.13
CA THR A 258 -1.69 -16.78 -8.52
C THR A 258 -2.15 -15.37 -8.86
N SER A 259 -2.92 -14.72 -7.99
CA SER A 259 -3.37 -13.35 -8.18
C SER A 259 -2.21 -12.35 -8.22
N MET A 260 -1.23 -12.47 -7.30
CA MET A 260 -0.04 -11.61 -7.28
C MET A 260 0.81 -11.81 -8.54
N GLN A 261 1.07 -13.06 -8.94
CA GLN A 261 1.84 -13.36 -10.15
C GLN A 261 1.12 -12.83 -11.40
N THR A 262 -0.19 -13.06 -11.50
CA THR A 262 -1.01 -12.60 -12.64
C THR A 262 -1.06 -11.09 -12.71
N GLY A 263 -1.28 -10.43 -11.57
CA GLY A 263 -1.23 -8.97 -11.44
C GLY A 263 0.09 -8.39 -11.91
N ILE A 264 1.22 -8.93 -11.41
CA ILE A 264 2.55 -8.47 -11.79
C ILE A 264 2.83 -8.69 -13.29
N MET A 265 2.59 -9.89 -13.79
CA MET A 265 3.05 -10.33 -15.11
C MET A 265 2.06 -10.07 -16.25
N GLY A 266 0.81 -9.75 -15.95
CA GLY A 266 -0.20 -9.48 -16.97
C GLY A 266 -0.11 -8.08 -17.57
N TYR A 267 -0.65 -7.97 -18.78
CA TYR A 267 -0.73 -6.72 -19.54
C TYR A 267 -1.77 -5.77 -18.96
N LYS A 268 -1.43 -4.49 -18.85
CA LYS A 268 -2.21 -3.47 -18.11
C LYS A 268 -2.75 -2.33 -18.96
N GLY A 269 -2.27 -2.20 -20.21
CA GLY A 269 -2.60 -1.05 -21.05
C GLY A 269 -2.11 0.25 -20.41
N HIS A 270 -2.92 1.30 -20.43
CA HIS A 270 -2.61 2.54 -19.73
C HIS A 270 -2.97 2.46 -18.25
N ILE A 271 -2.13 3.05 -17.40
CA ILE A 271 -2.34 3.13 -15.96
C ILE A 271 -2.32 4.61 -15.58
N HIS A 272 -3.29 5.04 -14.78
CA HIS A 272 -3.39 6.42 -14.32
C HIS A 272 -3.69 6.47 -12.83
N TYR A 273 -2.91 7.30 -12.14
CA TYR A 273 -3.09 7.64 -10.73
C TYR A 273 -3.57 9.09 -10.66
N GLN A 274 -4.67 9.35 -9.97
CA GLN A 274 -5.18 10.70 -9.74
C GLN A 274 -5.25 10.95 -8.24
N CYS A 275 -4.40 11.86 -7.75
CA CYS A 275 -4.55 12.39 -6.40
C CYS A 275 -5.62 13.49 -6.39
N ALA A 276 -6.52 13.41 -5.43
CA ALA A 276 -7.38 14.54 -5.08
C ALA A 276 -6.65 15.50 -4.11
N ASP A 277 -7.30 16.60 -3.75
CA ASP A 277 -6.81 17.47 -2.69
C ASP A 277 -6.78 16.74 -1.33
N CYS A 278 -5.87 17.14 -0.46
CA CYS A 278 -5.91 16.72 0.94
C CYS A 278 -7.23 17.16 1.59
N ILE A 279 -7.92 16.24 2.26
CA ILE A 279 -9.28 16.49 2.77
C ILE A 279 -9.32 17.38 4.01
N ASP A 280 -8.17 17.86 4.52
CA ASP A 280 -8.10 18.69 5.73
C ASP A 280 -9.05 19.90 5.66
N SER A 281 -9.11 20.54 4.50
CA SER A 281 -10.01 21.68 4.26
C SER A 281 -11.49 21.26 4.30
N TYR A 282 -11.83 20.08 3.77
CA TYR A 282 -13.18 19.52 3.87
C TYR A 282 -13.54 19.18 5.32
N LEU A 283 -12.60 18.60 6.07
CA LEU A 283 -12.81 18.26 7.49
C LEU A 283 -13.18 19.49 8.33
N ASP A 284 -12.60 20.66 8.02
CA ASP A 284 -12.92 21.94 8.68
C ASP A 284 -14.34 22.44 8.38
N THR A 285 -15.00 21.94 7.34
CA THR A 285 -16.37 22.32 6.99
C THR A 285 -17.44 21.53 7.75
N ILE A 286 -17.06 20.43 8.42
CA ILE A 286 -18.01 19.56 9.10
C ILE A 286 -18.43 20.19 10.44
N PRO A 287 -19.73 20.37 10.72
CA PRO A 287 -20.20 20.95 11.97
C PRO A 287 -19.71 20.17 13.20
N ALA A 288 -19.25 20.88 14.23
CA ALA A 288 -18.69 20.28 15.45
C ALA A 288 -19.70 19.43 16.25
N ASP A 289 -21.00 19.65 16.05
CA ASP A 289 -22.10 18.92 16.67
C ASP A 289 -22.56 17.69 15.85
N THR A 290 -21.91 17.39 14.72
CA THR A 290 -22.20 16.21 13.90
C THR A 290 -22.08 14.92 14.73
N PRO A 291 -23.13 14.06 14.78
CA PRO A 291 -23.06 12.80 15.50
C PRO A 291 -21.93 11.90 15.00
N LYS A 292 -21.19 11.24 15.91
CA LYS A 292 -20.04 10.40 15.55
C LYS A 292 -20.35 9.33 14.49
N THR A 293 -21.53 8.73 14.55
CA THR A 293 -21.96 7.71 13.57
C THR A 293 -22.17 8.29 12.18
N GLU A 294 -22.59 9.54 12.09
CA GLU A 294 -22.77 10.24 10.82
C GLU A 294 -21.44 10.81 10.30
N LEU A 295 -20.58 11.29 11.21
CA LEU A 295 -19.27 11.85 10.88
C LEU A 295 -18.42 10.91 10.03
N PHE A 296 -18.24 9.66 10.45
CA PHE A 296 -17.43 8.70 9.68
C PHE A 296 -18.04 8.37 8.31
N ARG A 297 -19.37 8.31 8.23
CA ARG A 297 -20.08 8.08 6.97
C ARG A 297 -19.88 9.26 6.00
N LEU A 298 -20.04 10.50 6.47
CA LEU A 298 -19.82 11.71 5.66
C LEU A 298 -18.39 11.81 5.13
N ILE A 299 -17.40 11.41 5.93
CA ILE A 299 -15.99 11.43 5.51
C ILE A 299 -15.71 10.30 4.52
N ALA A 300 -16.23 9.09 4.76
CA ALA A 300 -16.11 7.97 3.84
C ALA A 300 -16.78 8.28 2.49
N ASP A 301 -18.00 8.83 2.51
CA ASP A 301 -18.73 9.24 1.30
C ASP A 301 -17.96 10.31 0.51
N HIS A 302 -17.29 11.26 1.20
CA HIS A 302 -16.46 12.26 0.54
C HIS A 302 -15.21 11.66 -0.11
N ILE A 303 -14.49 10.77 0.60
CA ILE A 303 -13.34 10.05 0.03
C ILE A 303 -13.77 9.26 -1.21
N ASP A 304 -14.89 8.53 -1.13
CA ASP A 304 -15.43 7.76 -2.26
C ASP A 304 -15.79 8.67 -3.45
N GLN A 305 -16.38 9.85 -3.19
CA GLN A 305 -16.68 10.83 -4.24
C GLN A 305 -15.41 11.35 -4.92
N GLN A 306 -14.36 11.66 -4.17
CA GLN A 306 -13.08 12.13 -4.73
C GLN A 306 -12.41 11.04 -5.57
N ILE A 307 -12.38 9.80 -5.07
CA ILE A 307 -11.80 8.66 -5.80
C ILE A 307 -12.60 8.36 -7.07
N PHE A 308 -13.93 8.41 -6.99
CA PHE A 308 -14.78 8.24 -8.16
C PHE A 308 -14.58 9.34 -9.20
N ALA A 309 -14.49 10.61 -8.77
CA ALA A 309 -14.28 11.75 -9.66
C ALA A 309 -12.91 11.70 -10.36
N GLY A 310 -11.88 11.16 -9.70
CA GLY A 310 -10.55 10.96 -10.27
C GLY A 310 -10.38 9.69 -11.10
N TYR A 311 -11.37 8.79 -11.13
CA TYR A 311 -11.26 7.54 -11.85
C TYR A 311 -11.30 7.76 -13.37
N ARG A 312 -10.24 7.31 -14.07
CA ARG A 312 -10.13 7.43 -15.52
C ARG A 312 -10.72 6.20 -16.20
N LEU A 313 -11.78 6.41 -16.97
CA LEU A 313 -12.39 5.38 -17.80
C LEU A 313 -11.61 5.19 -19.10
N TYR A 314 -11.36 3.93 -19.44
CA TYR A 314 -10.91 3.49 -20.75
C TYR A 314 -12.07 2.82 -21.52
N PRO A 315 -11.99 2.66 -22.85
CA PRO A 315 -13.11 2.14 -23.67
C PRO A 315 -13.65 0.77 -23.25
N ASN A 316 -12.89 0.01 -22.46
CA ASN A 316 -13.21 -1.33 -22.00
C ASN A 316 -13.60 -1.40 -20.51
N ASN A 317 -13.78 -0.26 -19.84
CA ASN A 317 -14.28 -0.15 -18.47
C ASN A 317 -15.76 0.21 -18.43
#